data_AF-H6N1L6-F1
#
_entry.id   AF-H6N1L6-F1
#
_cell.length_a   1.000
_cell.length_b   1.000
_cell.length_c   1.000
_cell.angle_alpha   90.00
_cell.angle_beta   90.00
_cell.angle_gamma   90.00
#
_symmetry.space_group_name_H-M   'P 1'
#
loop_
_entity.id
_entity.type
_entity.pdbx_description
1 polymer ?
#
loop_
_entity_poly.entity_id
_entity_poly.type
_entity_poly.pdbx_seq_one_letter_code
_entity_poly.pdbx_strand_id
1 'polypeptide(L)'
;MTGPDGGEPASTGPEGHFRRVRRWRPQRHESRVEKMIREATERGEFDNLPGMGKPLNLSGLDDPDWWAKQKIRDEDLDSAALLPPTLQLRKERDTFPESLRGIADEGVVRTILTDFNTRVKQDRLRPSVGPASHLVCRTVDVEEMIDRWRLLRHS
;
A
#
# COMPACT_ATOMS: atom_id res chain seq x y z
N MET A 1 -35.03 85.25 22.45
CA MET A 1 -34.26 84.79 23.61
C MET A 1 -33.80 83.37 23.29
N THR A 2 -32.48 83.16 23.23
CA THR A 2 -31.79 81.85 23.41
C THR A 2 -31.89 80.82 22.26
N GLY A 3 -30.75 80.50 21.63
CA GLY A 3 -30.55 79.23 20.86
C GLY A 3 -30.33 78.03 21.79
N PRO A 4 -29.75 76.88 21.39
CA PRO A 4 -29.19 76.47 20.09
C PRO A 4 -29.72 75.07 19.66
N ASP A 5 -28.87 74.28 18.98
CA ASP A 5 -28.99 72.86 18.61
C ASP A 5 -29.58 72.64 17.20
N GLY A 6 -28.87 72.10 16.21
CA GLY A 6 -27.80 71.09 16.22
C GLY A 6 -28.23 70.00 15.24
N GLY A 7 -27.41 69.68 14.23
CA GLY A 7 -27.63 68.52 13.35
C GLY A 7 -27.61 68.84 11.86
N GLU A 8 -26.43 68.79 11.26
CA GLU A 8 -26.22 68.63 9.82
C GLU A 8 -26.94 67.36 9.31
N PRO A 9 -27.60 67.38 8.13
CA PRO A 9 -28.05 66.14 7.51
C PRO A 9 -26.84 65.33 7.03
N ALA A 10 -26.82 64.07 7.47
CA ALA A 10 -25.80 63.07 7.22
C ALA A 10 -25.28 63.06 5.78
N SER A 11 -23.95 63.15 5.69
CA SER A 11 -23.16 62.75 4.52
C SER A 11 -23.60 61.36 4.04
N THR A 12 -24.33 61.32 2.93
CA THR A 12 -24.61 60.08 2.21
C THR A 12 -23.36 59.76 1.40
N GLY A 13 -22.49 58.93 1.96
CA GLY A 13 -21.32 58.39 1.26
C GLY A 13 -21.73 57.64 -0.01
N PRO A 14 -20.82 57.47 -0.98
CA PRO A 14 -21.16 56.85 -2.25
C PRO A 14 -21.61 55.41 -2.03
N GLU A 15 -22.84 55.13 -2.44
CA GLU A 15 -23.44 53.81 -2.38
C GLU A 15 -22.61 52.83 -3.21
N GLY A 16 -21.84 51.99 -2.51
CA GLY A 16 -21.06 50.93 -3.12
C GLY A 16 -21.98 49.91 -3.78
N HIS A 17 -22.14 50.01 -5.10
CA HIS A 17 -22.78 48.97 -5.88
C HIS A 17 -21.88 47.73 -5.91
N PHE A 18 -22.04 46.83 -4.94
CA PHE A 18 -21.42 45.52 -5.04
C PHE A 18 -22.14 44.74 -6.14
N ARG A 19 -21.59 44.72 -7.36
CA ARG A 19 -22.04 43.78 -8.40
C ARG A 19 -21.95 42.39 -7.80
N ARG A 20 -23.09 41.71 -7.60
CA ARG A 20 -23.10 40.28 -7.26
C ARG A 20 -22.40 39.56 -8.41
N VAL A 21 -21.15 39.18 -8.18
CA VAL A 21 -20.42 38.31 -9.10
C VAL A 21 -21.24 37.03 -9.18
N ARG A 22 -21.79 36.69 -10.36
CA ARG A 22 -22.42 35.37 -10.55
C ARG A 22 -21.38 34.35 -10.13
N ARG A 23 -21.66 33.60 -9.06
CA ARG A 23 -20.81 32.51 -8.60
C ARG A 23 -20.72 31.50 -9.75
N TRP A 24 -19.61 31.51 -10.47
CA TRP A 24 -19.32 30.51 -11.48
C TRP A 24 -19.29 29.16 -10.80
N ARG A 25 -20.23 28.28 -11.16
CA ARG A 25 -20.18 26.87 -10.78
C ARG A 25 -19.47 26.14 -11.93
N PRO A 26 -18.26 25.59 -11.72
CA PRO A 26 -17.65 24.76 -12.75
C PRO A 26 -18.61 23.61 -13.10
N GLN A 27 -18.73 23.32 -14.38
CA GLN A 27 -19.37 22.08 -14.83
C GLN A 27 -18.55 20.92 -14.26
N ARG A 28 -19.15 20.11 -13.38
CA ARG A 28 -18.56 18.84 -12.94
C ARG A 28 -18.64 17.89 -14.14
N HIS A 29 -17.54 17.79 -14.88
CA HIS A 29 -17.38 16.71 -15.83
C HIS A 29 -17.19 15.42 -15.03
N GLU A 30 -17.89 14.35 -15.41
CA GLU A 30 -17.64 13.03 -14.84
C GLU A 30 -16.17 12.65 -15.04
N SER A 31 -15.58 12.07 -13.99
CA SER A 31 -14.29 11.42 -14.14
C SER A 31 -14.42 10.33 -15.20
N ARG A 32 -13.38 10.12 -16.00
CA ARG A 32 -13.30 8.99 -16.93
C ARG A 32 -13.63 7.67 -16.21
N VAL A 33 -13.24 7.54 -14.94
CA VAL A 33 -13.54 6.39 -14.08
C VAL A 33 -15.04 6.25 -13.82
N GLU A 34 -15.72 7.35 -13.44
CA GLU A 34 -17.17 7.36 -13.21
C GLU A 34 -17.94 7.00 -14.48
N LYS A 35 -17.53 7.57 -15.62
CA LYS A 35 -18.13 7.26 -16.93
C LYS A 35 -17.99 5.78 -17.27
N MET A 36 -16.82 5.17 -17.06
CA MET A 36 -16.60 3.74 -17.30
C MET A 36 -17.46 2.86 -16.40
N ILE A 37 -17.63 3.21 -15.12
CA ILE A 37 -18.47 2.45 -14.18
C ILE A 37 -19.93 2.49 -14.63
N ARG A 38 -20.45 3.67 -15.00
CA ARG A 38 -21.82 3.79 -15.51
C ARG A 38 -22.03 2.96 -16.77
N GLU A 39 -21.16 3.11 -17.76
CA GLU A 39 -21.27 2.36 -19.03
C GLU A 39 -21.21 0.85 -18.79
N ALA A 40 -20.31 0.36 -17.92
CA ALA A 40 -20.25 -1.05 -17.54
C ALA A 40 -21.53 -1.54 -16.83
N THR A 41 -22.13 -0.68 -16.01
CA THR A 41 -23.41 -0.97 -15.31
C THR A 41 -24.57 -1.03 -16.30
N GLU A 42 -24.67 -0.07 -17.23
CA GLU A 42 -25.69 -0.04 -18.29
C GLU A 42 -25.60 -1.26 -19.22
N ARG A 43 -24.39 -1.79 -19.45
CA ARG A 43 -24.15 -3.02 -20.22
C ARG A 43 -24.43 -4.31 -19.43
N GLY A 44 -24.76 -4.21 -18.13
CA GLY A 44 -24.99 -5.37 -17.28
C GLY A 44 -23.72 -6.20 -17.02
N GLU A 45 -22.52 -5.60 -17.12
CA GLU A 45 -21.26 -6.33 -16.86
C GLU A 45 -21.12 -6.75 -15.39
N PHE A 46 -21.90 -6.14 -14.49
CA PHE A 46 -22.00 -6.53 -13.09
C PHE A 46 -23.16 -7.52 -12.81
N ASP A 47 -23.95 -7.88 -13.82
CA ASP A 47 -25.01 -8.89 -13.69
C ASP A 47 -24.41 -10.30 -13.75
N ASN A 48 -24.96 -11.23 -12.97
CA ASN A 48 -24.53 -12.64 -12.92
C ASN A 48 -23.04 -12.86 -12.57
N LEU A 49 -22.41 -11.94 -11.84
CA LEU A 49 -21.05 -12.14 -11.37
C LEU A 49 -20.92 -13.44 -10.54
N PRO A 50 -19.75 -14.11 -10.61
CA PRO A 50 -19.46 -15.24 -9.74
C PRO A 50 -19.64 -14.83 -8.27
N GLY A 51 -20.63 -15.42 -7.60
CA GLY A 51 -20.96 -15.10 -6.21
C GLY A 51 -22.18 -14.20 -6.00
N MET A 52 -22.85 -13.73 -7.07
CA MET A 52 -24.11 -12.98 -6.95
C MET A 52 -25.15 -13.76 -6.13
N GLY A 53 -25.71 -13.08 -5.12
CA GLY A 53 -26.72 -13.63 -4.22
C GLY A 53 -26.22 -14.66 -3.20
N LYS A 54 -24.93 -15.02 -3.21
CA LYS A 54 -24.35 -15.90 -2.19
C LYS A 54 -23.96 -15.10 -0.94
N PRO A 55 -24.10 -15.67 0.27
CA PRO A 55 -23.65 -15.00 1.49
C PRO A 55 -22.14 -14.76 1.43
N LEU A 56 -21.73 -13.56 1.84
CA LEU A 56 -20.31 -13.23 1.99
C LEU A 56 -19.73 -14.01 3.17
N ASN A 57 -18.58 -14.64 2.98
CA ASN A 57 -17.81 -15.19 4.08
C ASN A 57 -16.99 -14.06 4.73
N LEU A 58 -17.48 -13.56 5.86
CA LEU A 58 -16.89 -12.45 6.60
C LEU A 58 -16.01 -12.94 7.78
N SER A 59 -15.50 -14.18 7.71
CA SER A 59 -14.61 -14.70 8.75
C SER A 59 -13.34 -13.84 8.86
N GLY A 60 -13.04 -13.33 10.07
CA GLY A 60 -11.81 -12.58 10.33
C GLY A 60 -11.90 -11.07 10.10
N LEU A 61 -13.09 -10.46 10.17
CA LEU A 61 -13.27 -9.00 10.03
C LEU A 61 -12.40 -8.15 10.97
N ASP A 62 -11.97 -8.72 12.10
CA ASP A 62 -11.07 -8.08 13.06
C ASP A 62 -9.64 -7.89 12.51
N ASP A 63 -9.31 -8.54 11.39
CA ASP A 63 -8.05 -8.43 10.67
C ASP A 63 -8.21 -7.47 9.47
N PRO A 64 -7.51 -6.33 9.40
CA PRO A 64 -7.63 -5.40 8.29
C PRO A 64 -7.26 -6.00 6.92
N ASP A 65 -6.48 -7.09 6.89
CA ASP A 65 -6.04 -7.78 5.67
C ASP A 65 -6.94 -8.98 5.31
N TRP A 66 -8.11 -9.14 5.96
CA TRP A 66 -9.01 -10.29 5.77
C TRP A 66 -9.33 -10.57 4.30
N TRP A 67 -9.62 -9.52 3.53
CA TRP A 67 -10.00 -9.62 2.12
C TRP A 67 -8.84 -10.08 1.23
N ALA A 68 -7.62 -9.66 1.54
CA ALA A 68 -6.43 -10.00 0.77
C ALA A 68 -6.03 -11.47 1.04
N LYS A 69 -6.11 -11.91 2.30
CA LYS A 69 -5.91 -13.31 2.68
C LYS A 69 -6.96 -14.23 2.07
N GLN A 70 -8.22 -13.81 2.02
CA GLN A 70 -9.28 -14.55 1.35
C GLN A 70 -9.01 -14.64 -0.16
N LYS A 71 -8.63 -13.54 -0.81
CA LYS A 71 -8.32 -13.52 -2.26
C LYS A 71 -7.17 -14.45 -2.62
N ILE A 72 -6.09 -14.44 -1.84
CA ILE A 72 -4.98 -15.39 -1.99
C ILE A 72 -5.48 -16.83 -1.95
N ARG A 73 -6.32 -17.15 -0.96
CA ARG A 73 -6.84 -18.51 -0.77
C ARG A 73 -7.75 -18.93 -1.92
N ASP A 74 -8.62 -18.03 -2.37
CA ASP A 74 -9.61 -18.29 -3.43
C ASP A 74 -8.95 -18.49 -4.81
N GLU A 75 -7.81 -17.83 -5.04
CA GLU A 75 -7.09 -17.85 -6.33
C GLU A 75 -5.77 -18.65 -6.30
N ASP A 76 -5.48 -19.36 -5.20
CA ASP A 76 -4.22 -20.09 -4.96
C ASP A 76 -2.96 -19.25 -5.26
N LEU A 77 -2.99 -17.98 -4.84
CA LEU A 77 -1.88 -17.05 -5.07
C LEU A 77 -0.76 -17.30 -4.05
N ASP A 78 0.49 -17.00 -4.43
CA ASP A 78 1.59 -17.04 -3.46
C ASP A 78 1.43 -15.94 -2.42
N SER A 79 1.08 -16.36 -1.20
CA SER A 79 0.93 -15.49 -0.04
C SER A 79 2.22 -14.81 0.42
N ALA A 80 3.38 -15.23 -0.08
CA ALA A 80 4.68 -14.67 0.30
C ALA A 80 4.77 -13.16 0.09
N ALA A 81 4.13 -12.63 -0.96
CA ALA A 81 4.16 -11.21 -1.26
C ALA A 81 3.43 -10.33 -0.23
N LEU A 82 2.47 -10.90 0.52
CA LEU A 82 1.74 -10.20 1.58
C LEU A 82 2.36 -10.38 2.96
N LEU A 83 3.39 -11.20 3.10
CA LEU A 83 4.05 -11.37 4.38
C LEU A 83 4.75 -10.07 4.79
N PRO A 84 4.78 -9.73 6.09
CA PRO A 84 5.67 -8.70 6.61
C PRO A 84 7.12 -8.91 6.12
N PRO A 85 7.88 -7.84 5.83
CA PRO A 85 9.22 -7.96 5.27
C PRO A 85 10.15 -8.91 6.04
N THR A 86 10.07 -8.92 7.37
CA THR A 86 10.86 -9.83 8.21
C THR A 86 10.54 -11.31 7.97
N LEU A 87 9.28 -11.65 7.70
CA LEU A 87 8.87 -13.03 7.39
C LEU A 87 9.29 -13.42 5.97
N GLN A 88 9.25 -12.49 5.02
CA GLN A 88 9.81 -12.72 3.67
C GLN A 88 11.30 -13.06 3.75
N LEU A 89 12.07 -12.29 4.52
CA LEU A 89 13.51 -12.52 4.72
C LEU A 89 13.79 -13.86 5.42
N ARG A 90 12.96 -14.28 6.38
CA ARG A 90 13.08 -15.59 7.00
C ARG A 90 12.82 -16.71 5.99
N LYS A 91 11.75 -16.61 5.20
CA LYS A 91 11.43 -17.58 4.16
C LYS A 91 12.57 -17.70 3.15
N GLU A 92 13.11 -16.58 2.68
CA GLU A 92 14.27 -16.56 1.77
C GLU A 92 15.49 -17.25 2.39
N ARG A 93 15.83 -16.93 3.65
CA ARG A 93 16.94 -17.56 4.36
C ARG A 93 16.79 -19.07 4.49
N ASP A 94 15.57 -19.54 4.74
CA ASP A 94 15.28 -20.96 4.91
C ASP A 94 15.39 -21.74 3.57
N THR A 95 15.48 -21.03 2.42
CA THR A 95 15.81 -21.66 1.13
C THR A 95 17.31 -21.87 0.89
N PHE A 96 18.18 -21.27 1.72
CA PHE A 96 19.62 -21.46 1.59
C PHE A 96 20.06 -22.73 2.31
N PRO A 97 21.02 -23.49 1.75
CA PRO A 97 21.77 -23.21 0.51
C PRO A 97 21.13 -23.71 -0.81
N GLU A 98 20.00 -24.41 -0.78
CA GLU A 98 19.39 -25.07 -1.94
C GLU A 98 19.08 -24.11 -3.10
N SER A 99 18.57 -22.92 -2.82
CA SER A 99 18.26 -21.91 -3.85
C SER A 99 19.50 -21.38 -4.58
N LEU A 100 20.69 -21.54 -4.00
CA LEU A 100 21.97 -21.12 -4.59
C LEU A 100 22.59 -22.22 -5.47
N ARG A 101 22.07 -23.44 -5.45
CA ARG A 101 22.66 -24.61 -6.14
C ARG A 101 22.84 -24.41 -7.64
N GLY A 102 21.92 -23.69 -8.28
CA GLY A 102 21.94 -23.44 -9.73
C GLY A 102 22.96 -22.39 -10.18
N ILE A 103 23.57 -21.65 -9.25
CA ILE A 103 24.54 -20.60 -9.57
C ILE A 103 25.92 -21.24 -9.67
N ALA A 104 26.64 -20.98 -10.76
CA ALA A 104 27.98 -21.53 -10.98
C ALA A 104 29.10 -20.65 -10.42
N ASP A 105 28.87 -19.33 -10.38
CA ASP A 105 29.87 -18.33 -9.99
C ASP A 105 29.78 -18.02 -8.48
N GLU A 106 30.88 -18.25 -7.76
CA GLU A 106 30.97 -17.99 -6.32
C GLU A 106 30.88 -16.50 -5.97
N GLY A 107 31.40 -15.62 -6.83
CA GLY A 107 31.30 -14.17 -6.66
C GLY A 107 29.84 -13.72 -6.67
N VAL A 108 29.03 -14.26 -7.58
CA VAL A 108 27.58 -14.02 -7.64
C VAL A 108 26.89 -14.51 -6.36
N VAL A 109 27.25 -15.71 -5.87
CA VAL A 109 26.72 -16.23 -4.59
C VAL A 109 27.07 -15.30 -3.43
N ARG A 110 28.33 -14.84 -3.34
CA ARG A 110 28.76 -13.85 -2.34
C ARG A 110 27.96 -12.56 -2.40
N THR A 111 27.72 -12.05 -3.61
CA THR A 111 26.92 -10.84 -3.81
C THR A 111 25.50 -11.04 -3.29
N ILE A 112 24.85 -12.16 -3.61
CA ILE A 112 23.49 -12.47 -3.14
C ILE A 112 23.43 -12.55 -1.61
N LEU A 113 24.36 -13.25 -0.99
CA LEU A 113 24.40 -13.40 0.48
C LEU A 113 24.67 -12.06 1.19
N THR A 114 25.53 -11.22 0.59
CA THR A 114 25.84 -9.88 1.12
C THR A 114 24.65 -8.93 0.98
N ASP A 115 23.94 -8.98 -0.16
CA ASP A 115 22.71 -8.24 -0.38
C ASP A 115 21.62 -8.67 0.62
N PHE A 116 21.40 -9.98 0.78
CA PHE A 116 20.48 -10.52 1.79
C PHE A 116 20.80 -9.98 3.19
N ASN A 117 22.06 -10.04 3.61
CA ASN A 117 22.49 -9.50 4.90
C ASN A 117 22.25 -8.00 5.03
N THR A 118 22.40 -7.25 3.94
CA THR A 118 22.10 -5.82 3.90
C THR A 118 20.61 -5.55 4.08
N ARG A 119 19.74 -6.30 3.38
CA ARG A 119 18.28 -6.21 3.53
C ARG A 119 17.82 -6.56 4.95
N VAL A 120 18.41 -7.59 5.57
CA VAL A 120 18.15 -7.94 6.98
C VAL A 120 18.51 -6.81 7.93
N LYS A 121 19.66 -6.15 7.71
CA LYS A 121 20.07 -5.00 8.54
C LYS A 121 19.14 -3.81 8.35
N GLN A 122 18.75 -3.51 7.11
CA GLN A 122 17.81 -2.42 6.81
C GLN A 122 16.44 -2.65 7.44
N ASP A 123 15.91 -3.87 7.36
CA ASP A 123 14.64 -4.23 7.98
C ASP A 123 14.65 -4.00 9.48
N ARG A 124 15.75 -4.37 10.16
CA ARG A 124 15.93 -4.14 11.60
C ARG A 124 15.93 -2.66 12.00
N LEU A 125 16.34 -1.77 11.09
CA LEU A 125 16.37 -0.33 11.35
C LEU A 125 15.02 0.34 11.07
N ARG A 126 14.06 -0.36 10.44
CA ARG A 126 12.75 0.20 10.15
C ARG A 126 11.93 0.32 11.44
N PRO A 127 11.35 1.49 11.74
CA PRO A 127 10.34 1.60 12.79
C PRO A 127 9.14 0.74 12.40
N SER A 128 8.87 -0.32 13.18
CA SER A 128 7.72 -1.20 12.97
C SER A 128 6.78 -1.14 14.16
N VAL A 129 5.48 -0.98 13.89
CA VAL A 129 4.40 -0.99 14.88
C VAL A 129 3.49 -2.17 14.58
N GLY A 130 3.03 -2.88 15.62
CA GLY A 130 2.14 -4.04 15.49
C GLY A 130 2.80 -5.37 15.88
N PRO A 131 2.06 -6.50 15.79
CA PRO A 131 2.49 -7.79 16.34
C PRO A 131 3.81 -8.34 15.78
N ALA A 132 4.14 -7.99 14.54
CA ALA A 132 5.37 -8.42 13.88
C ALA A 132 6.62 -7.63 14.30
N SER A 133 6.50 -6.55 15.09
CA SER A 133 7.62 -5.69 15.50
C SER A 133 8.71 -6.43 16.29
N HIS A 134 8.34 -7.50 16.99
CA HIS A 134 9.27 -8.33 17.77
C HIS A 134 10.01 -9.39 16.93
N LEU A 135 9.61 -9.58 15.68
CA LEU A 135 10.24 -10.56 14.81
C LEU A 135 11.53 -9.98 14.23
N VAL A 136 12.59 -10.79 14.20
CA VAL A 136 13.87 -10.42 13.62
C VAL A 136 14.41 -11.57 12.77
N CYS A 137 14.86 -11.28 11.56
CA CYS A 137 15.63 -12.23 10.76
C CYS A 137 17.12 -12.17 11.16
N ARG A 138 17.79 -13.33 11.20
CA ARG A 138 19.24 -13.39 11.41
C ARG A 138 19.95 -13.28 10.07
N THR A 139 21.09 -12.59 10.08
CA THR A 139 22.05 -12.62 8.97
C THR A 139 22.66 -14.02 8.83
N VAL A 140 23.18 -14.30 7.66
CA VAL A 140 23.96 -15.52 7.38
C VAL A 140 25.45 -15.20 7.42
N ASP A 141 26.25 -16.14 7.92
CA ASP A 141 27.69 -16.09 7.70
C ASP A 141 27.97 -16.44 6.23
N VAL A 142 28.63 -15.52 5.52
CA VAL A 142 28.82 -15.64 4.07
C VAL A 142 29.79 -16.76 3.75
N GLU A 143 30.89 -16.87 4.49
CA GLU A 143 31.93 -17.86 4.19
C GLU A 143 31.46 -19.26 4.58
N GLU A 144 30.81 -19.41 5.73
CA GLU A 144 30.19 -20.69 6.13
C GLU A 144 29.15 -21.16 5.10
N MET A 145 28.36 -20.23 4.56
CA MET A 145 27.35 -20.56 3.55
C MET A 145 27.96 -20.95 2.20
N ILE A 146 29.08 -20.32 1.81
CA ILE A 146 29.81 -20.71 0.59
C ILE A 146 30.35 -22.11 0.72
N ASP A 147 30.93 -22.47 1.87
CA ASP A 147 31.43 -23.83 2.07
C ASP A 147 30.30 -24.86 1.97
N ARG A 148 29.13 -24.57 2.56
CA ARG A 148 27.93 -25.40 2.39
C ARG A 148 27.46 -25.50 0.94
N TRP A 149 27.44 -24.38 0.21
CA TRP A 149 27.07 -24.34 -1.21
C TRP A 149 28.04 -25.14 -2.08
N ARG A 150 29.36 -25.04 -1.83
CA ARG A 150 30.38 -25.83 -2.53
C ARG A 150 30.15 -27.32 -2.31
N LEU A 151 29.94 -27.75 -1.06
CA LEU A 151 29.66 -29.14 -0.72
C LEU A 151 28.43 -29.68 -1.47
N LEU A 152 27.33 -28.91 -1.51
CA LEU A 152 26.11 -29.29 -2.23
C LEU A 152 26.26 -29.40 -3.76
N ARG A 153 27.25 -28.74 -4.35
CA ARG A 153 27.54 -28.86 -5.79
C ARG A 153 28.43 -30.05 -6.11
N HIS A 154 29.18 -30.54 -5.14
CA HIS A 154 30.10 -31.68 -5.30
C HIS A 154 29.44 -33.01 -4.90
N SER A 155 28.22 -32.97 -4.34
CA SER A 155 27.37 -34.14 -4.03
C SER A 155 26.29 -34.39 -5.07
#